data_AF-X0V6E8-F1
#
_entry.id   AF-X0V6E8-F1
#
_cell.length_a   1.000
_cell.length_b   1.000
_cell.length_c   1.000
_cell.angle_alpha   90.00
_cell.angle_beta   90.00
_cell.angle_gamma   90.00
#
_symmetry.space_group_name_H-M   'P 1'
#
loop_
_entity.id
_entity.type
_entity.pdbx_description
1 polymer ?
#
loop_
_entity_poly.entity_id
_entity_poly.type
_entity_poly.pdbx_seq_one_letter_code
_entity_poly.pdbx_strand_id
1 'polypeptide(L)'
;DLPARSVFKSQVALSGRGPWWVAFPGSFFGSTRDWGTGSRALIIRSFEATLSGKAYRHPVVSFPAQVVDKARKLAGLNLDLVVPRRVTQFMPGDTIEMDVEWITVPRVADDYYGPNKAFFAHLQENPRSWKTVYREAIGNDLRLSVTGGRALQNYPIVIAAERAKVEVAINGGVGIVPIRFEGLRSAADYTLFRRHNGQLTPLDQSVNGNDFWQTDYDAESNTYKMTFNLPLDGVGESTWILARTNPR
;
A
#
# COMPACT_ATOMS: atom_id res chain seq x y z
N ASP A 1 -22.69 10.94 21.52
CA ASP A 1 -21.34 10.85 22.09
C ASP A 1 -21.07 9.48 22.68
N LEU A 2 -19.96 8.85 22.28
CA LEU A 2 -19.52 7.58 22.85
C LEU A 2 -18.81 7.86 24.18
N PRO A 3 -19.27 7.30 25.32
CA PRO A 3 -18.61 7.52 26.59
C PRO A 3 -17.19 6.93 26.55
N ALA A 4 -16.25 7.64 27.16
CA ALA A 4 -14.90 7.14 27.30
C ALA A 4 -14.86 5.77 28.01
N ARG A 5 -13.97 4.88 27.56
CA ARG A 5 -13.87 3.47 28.01
C ARG A 5 -15.03 2.57 27.56
N SER A 6 -15.90 3.06 26.68
CA SER A 6 -16.83 2.21 25.94
C SER A 6 -16.17 1.58 24.71
N VAL A 7 -16.85 0.63 24.09
CA VAL A 7 -16.45 0.08 22.79
C VAL A 7 -17.55 0.41 21.79
N PHE A 8 -17.20 1.11 20.72
CA PHE A 8 -18.17 1.48 19.66
C PHE A 8 -18.68 0.23 18.94
N LYS A 9 -17.75 -0.61 18.48
CA LYS A 9 -18.01 -1.92 17.90
C LYS A 9 -16.93 -2.88 18.37
N SER A 10 -17.33 -4.07 18.79
CA SER A 10 -16.41 -5.11 19.22
C SER A 10 -16.52 -6.31 18.29
N GLN A 11 -15.38 -6.94 17.99
CA GLN A 11 -15.34 -8.26 17.34
C GLN A 11 -16.04 -8.28 15.98
N VAL A 12 -15.75 -7.27 15.15
CA VAL A 12 -16.25 -7.18 13.78
C VAL A 12 -15.31 -7.93 12.86
N ALA A 13 -15.77 -9.05 12.30
CA ALA A 13 -15.06 -9.72 11.22
C ALA A 13 -15.21 -8.91 9.93
N LEU A 14 -14.09 -8.59 9.28
CA LEU A 14 -14.11 -7.94 7.97
C LEU A 14 -14.33 -9.02 6.91
N SER A 15 -15.56 -9.11 6.39
CA SER A 15 -15.97 -10.13 5.43
C SER A 15 -15.60 -9.77 3.99
N GLY A 16 -15.66 -10.76 3.10
CA GLY A 16 -15.37 -10.59 1.67
C GLY A 16 -13.88 -10.70 1.37
N ARG A 17 -13.52 -10.65 0.08
CA ARG A 17 -12.13 -10.64 -0.35
C ARG A 17 -11.50 -9.29 0.01
N GLY A 18 -10.27 -9.33 0.52
CA GLY A 18 -9.46 -8.13 0.73
C GLY A 18 -9.13 -7.40 -0.60
N PRO A 19 -8.53 -6.20 -0.50
CA PRO A 19 -8.06 -5.57 0.73
C PRO A 19 -9.21 -5.06 1.61
N TRP A 20 -9.11 -5.28 2.92
CA TRP A 20 -10.00 -4.68 3.90
C TRP A 20 -9.43 -3.36 4.38
N TRP A 21 -10.26 -2.39 4.72
CA TRP A 21 -9.75 -1.09 5.16
C TRP A 21 -10.68 -0.41 6.16
N VAL A 22 -10.08 0.39 7.02
CA VAL A 22 -10.76 1.23 8.00
C VAL A 22 -10.18 2.63 7.91
N ALA A 23 -11.04 3.60 7.67
CA ALA A 23 -10.69 5.00 7.53
C ALA A 23 -11.23 5.84 8.69
N PHE A 24 -10.45 6.83 9.11
CA PHE A 24 -10.88 7.88 10.03
C PHE A 24 -10.87 9.24 9.31
N PRO A 25 -11.78 9.45 8.34
CA PRO A 25 -11.81 10.68 7.56
C PRO A 25 -12.12 11.88 8.47
N GLY A 26 -11.34 12.94 8.33
CA GLY A 26 -11.55 14.16 9.13
C GLY A 26 -11.15 14.05 10.61
N SER A 27 -10.45 12.98 11.02
CA SER A 27 -9.95 12.85 12.39
C SER A 27 -8.93 13.95 12.74
N PHE A 28 -8.95 14.43 13.99
CA PHE A 28 -7.97 15.37 14.54
C PHE A 28 -7.28 14.74 15.76
N PHE A 29 -6.06 15.19 16.09
CA PHE A 29 -5.33 14.70 17.26
C PHE A 29 -5.41 15.74 18.39
N GLY A 30 -5.99 15.36 19.53
CA GLY A 30 -5.84 16.07 20.81
C GLY A 30 -6.34 17.53 20.90
N SER A 31 -6.73 18.14 19.79
CA SER A 31 -7.26 19.49 19.71
C SER A 31 -8.29 19.60 18.60
N THR A 32 -9.31 20.42 18.80
CA THR A 32 -10.32 20.74 17.78
C THR A 32 -9.84 21.81 16.79
N ARG A 33 -8.55 22.22 16.86
CA ARG A 33 -7.99 23.17 15.91
C ARG A 33 -7.85 22.49 14.55
N ASP A 34 -8.18 23.22 13.49
CA ASP A 34 -8.01 22.77 12.10
C ASP A 34 -6.55 22.95 11.65
N TRP A 35 -5.63 22.29 12.36
CA TRP A 35 -4.27 22.07 11.86
C TRP A 35 -4.31 21.01 10.75
N GLY A 36 -3.40 21.12 9.77
CA GLY A 36 -3.25 20.23 8.61
C GLY A 36 -3.00 18.77 8.99
N THR A 37 -4.03 18.11 9.52
CA THR A 37 -4.02 16.70 9.87
C THR A 37 -4.39 15.88 8.65
N GLY A 38 -3.76 14.73 8.47
CA GLY A 38 -4.23 13.80 7.45
C GLY A 38 -5.37 12.93 7.97
N SER A 39 -6.21 12.44 7.05
CA SER A 39 -7.06 11.28 7.31
C SER A 39 -6.16 10.06 7.49
N ARG A 40 -6.35 9.31 8.58
CA ARG A 40 -5.59 8.09 8.86
C ARG A 40 -6.39 6.87 8.48
N ALA A 41 -5.70 5.84 8.01
CA ALA A 41 -6.33 4.57 7.72
C ALA A 41 -5.37 3.40 7.88
N LEU A 42 -5.97 2.24 8.16
CA LEU A 42 -5.33 0.95 8.06
C LEU A 42 -5.96 0.22 6.88
N ILE A 43 -5.11 -0.29 5.98
CA ILE A 43 -5.49 -1.22 4.91
C ILE A 43 -4.82 -2.56 5.21
N ILE A 44 -5.57 -3.64 5.10
CA ILE A 44 -5.12 -5.02 5.31
C ILE A 44 -5.23 -5.70 3.95
N ARG A 45 -4.08 -5.88 3.29
CA ARG A 45 -3.96 -6.43 1.93
C ARG A 45 -4.12 -7.94 1.94
N SER A 46 -3.53 -8.60 2.93
CA SER A 46 -3.60 -10.05 3.13
C SER A 46 -3.76 -10.36 4.62
N PHE A 47 -4.41 -11.48 4.92
CA PHE A 47 -4.54 -11.98 6.29
C PHE A 47 -4.73 -13.49 6.26
N GLU A 48 -3.85 -14.20 6.96
CA GLU A 48 -3.98 -15.61 7.25
C GLU A 48 -3.54 -15.89 8.68
N ALA A 49 -4.31 -16.66 9.41
CA ALA A 49 -3.94 -17.06 10.76
C ALA A 49 -4.31 -18.52 11.02
N THR A 50 -3.43 -19.23 11.71
CA THR A 50 -3.72 -20.54 12.31
C THR A 50 -3.72 -20.37 13.82
N LEU A 51 -4.90 -20.46 14.43
CA LEU A 51 -5.08 -20.28 15.88
C LEU A 51 -5.75 -21.52 16.46
N SER A 52 -5.09 -22.16 17.42
CA SER A 52 -5.50 -23.44 18.03
C SER A 52 -5.80 -24.51 16.97
N GLY A 53 -4.92 -24.63 15.98
CA GLY A 53 -5.04 -25.60 14.87
C GLY A 53 -6.14 -25.28 13.85
N LYS A 54 -6.79 -24.12 13.92
CA LYS A 54 -7.85 -23.71 12.99
C LYS A 54 -7.41 -22.53 12.13
N ALA A 55 -7.68 -22.62 10.83
CA ALA A 55 -7.43 -21.53 9.89
C ALA A 55 -8.49 -20.40 9.98
N TYR A 56 -8.03 -19.16 9.88
CA TYR A 56 -8.82 -17.94 9.83
C TYR A 56 -8.31 -17.06 8.69
N ARG A 57 -9.22 -16.61 7.81
CA ARG A 57 -8.90 -15.83 6.60
C ARG A 57 -9.54 -14.45 6.58
N HIS A 58 -10.19 -14.05 7.66
CA HIS A 58 -10.81 -12.74 7.80
C HIS A 58 -10.29 -12.08 9.07
N PRO A 59 -9.71 -10.87 8.99
CA PRO A 59 -9.28 -10.15 10.17
C PRO A 59 -10.49 -9.73 11.00
N VAL A 60 -10.30 -9.64 12.32
CA VAL A 60 -11.32 -9.17 13.25
C VAL A 60 -10.84 -7.89 13.90
N VAL A 61 -11.72 -6.90 13.98
CA VAL A 61 -11.40 -5.58 14.54
C VAL A 61 -12.33 -5.20 15.67
N SER A 62 -11.82 -4.39 16.59
CA SER A 62 -12.60 -3.70 17.63
C SER A 62 -12.26 -2.22 17.66
N PHE A 63 -13.20 -1.42 18.16
CA PHE A 63 -13.12 0.04 18.15
C PHE A 63 -13.33 0.59 19.57
N PRO A 64 -12.35 0.49 20.47
CA PRO A 64 -12.47 1.04 21.81
C PRO A 64 -12.39 2.57 21.77
N ALA A 65 -13.25 3.22 22.56
CA ALA A 65 -13.24 4.66 22.77
C ALA A 65 -12.30 5.00 23.94
N GLN A 66 -11.33 5.87 23.69
CA GLN A 66 -10.35 6.31 24.69
C GLN A 66 -10.55 7.77 25.06
N VAL A 67 -10.31 8.13 26.33
CA VAL A 67 -10.19 9.55 26.70
C VAL A 67 -8.90 10.08 26.09
N VAL A 68 -9.00 11.09 25.25
CA VAL A 68 -7.83 11.79 24.69
C VAL A 68 -7.50 13.01 25.56
N ASP A 69 -8.52 13.78 25.95
CA ASP A 69 -8.36 14.93 26.85
C ASP A 69 -9.58 15.01 27.78
N LYS A 70 -9.35 14.75 29.08
CA LYS A 70 -10.42 14.76 30.08
C LYS A 70 -10.95 16.17 30.34
N ALA A 71 -10.07 17.18 30.36
CA ALA A 71 -10.46 18.56 30.65
C ALA A 71 -11.31 19.14 29.52
N ARG A 72 -10.98 18.81 28.27
CA ARG A 72 -11.73 19.21 27.08
C ARG A 72 -12.84 18.25 26.68
N LYS A 73 -13.06 17.17 27.45
CA LYS A 73 -14.04 16.11 27.16
C LYS A 73 -13.87 15.49 25.75
N LEU A 74 -12.63 15.37 25.28
CA LEU A 74 -12.32 14.75 23.99
C LEU A 74 -12.15 13.24 24.16
N ALA A 75 -12.87 12.49 23.33
CA ALA A 75 -12.71 11.06 23.16
C ALA A 75 -12.19 10.75 21.75
N GLY A 76 -11.31 9.77 21.65
CA GLY A 76 -10.79 9.23 20.39
C GLY A 76 -11.31 7.81 20.17
N LEU A 77 -11.37 7.39 18.92
CA LEU A 77 -11.72 6.02 18.55
C LEU A 77 -10.45 5.32 18.05
N ASN A 78 -10.08 4.23 18.70
CA ASN A 78 -8.98 3.39 18.23
C ASN A 78 -9.49 2.31 17.29
N LEU A 79 -8.54 1.68 16.59
CA LEU A 79 -8.73 0.45 15.83
C LEU A 79 -7.78 -0.59 16.40
N ASP A 80 -8.34 -1.66 16.95
CA ASP A 80 -7.59 -2.80 17.44
C ASP A 80 -7.82 -3.98 16.50
N LEU A 81 -6.74 -4.55 15.96
CA LEU A 81 -6.79 -5.89 15.37
C LEU A 81 -6.79 -6.93 16.48
N VAL A 82 -7.84 -7.74 16.53
CA VAL A 82 -8.08 -8.70 17.61
C VAL A 82 -8.27 -10.10 17.05
N VAL A 83 -8.03 -11.11 17.88
CA VAL A 83 -8.41 -12.48 17.54
C VAL A 83 -9.92 -12.69 17.71
N PRO A 84 -10.52 -13.64 16.98
CA PRO A 84 -11.94 -13.98 17.14
C PRO A 84 -12.26 -14.40 18.58
N ARG A 85 -13.45 -14.03 19.09
CA ARG A 85 -13.91 -14.27 20.48
C ARG A 85 -13.63 -15.66 21.05
N ARG A 86 -13.65 -16.69 20.21
CA ARG A 86 -13.41 -18.09 20.62
C ARG A 86 -11.95 -18.40 20.97
N VAL A 87 -11.02 -17.55 20.56
CA VAL A 87 -9.60 -17.65 20.90
C VAL A 87 -9.38 -16.80 22.14
N THR A 88 -9.26 -17.45 23.30
CA THR A 88 -9.06 -16.78 24.59
C THR A 88 -7.59 -16.71 25.01
N GLN A 89 -6.73 -17.51 24.38
CA GLN A 89 -5.28 -17.53 24.60
C GLN A 89 -4.57 -18.02 23.33
N PHE A 90 -3.32 -17.61 23.15
CA PHE A 90 -2.44 -18.16 22.11
C PHE A 90 -1.80 -19.46 22.59
N MET A 91 -1.71 -20.43 21.69
CA MET A 91 -1.09 -21.72 21.94
C MET A 91 0.25 -21.84 21.19
N PRO A 92 1.20 -22.67 21.66
CA PRO A 92 2.39 -22.99 20.87
C PRO A 92 2.03 -23.47 19.47
N GLY A 93 2.66 -22.90 18.45
CA GLY A 93 2.38 -23.19 17.04
C GLY A 93 1.31 -22.31 16.39
N ASP A 94 0.67 -21.40 17.12
CA ASP A 94 -0.21 -20.39 16.52
C ASP A 94 0.59 -19.43 15.62
N THR A 95 0.03 -19.11 14.45
CA THR A 95 0.63 -18.18 13.48
C THR A 95 -0.39 -17.14 13.03
N ILE A 96 0.10 -15.93 12.77
CA ILE A 96 -0.65 -14.86 12.09
C ILE A 96 0.32 -14.22 11.10
N GLU A 97 -0.11 -14.14 9.84
CA GLU A 97 0.59 -13.48 8.74
C GLU A 97 -0.34 -12.44 8.12
N MET A 98 0.17 -11.23 7.91
CA MET A 98 -0.62 -10.14 7.33
C MET A 98 0.27 -9.10 6.64
N ASP A 99 -0.20 -8.61 5.51
CA ASP A 99 0.32 -7.40 4.86
C ASP A 99 -0.59 -6.24 5.21
N VAL A 100 -0.03 -5.20 5.83
CA VAL A 100 -0.77 -4.01 6.26
C VAL A 100 -0.12 -2.72 5.79
N GLU A 101 -0.95 -1.75 5.46
CA GLU A 101 -0.55 -0.37 5.17
C GLU A 101 -1.19 0.57 6.17
N TRP A 102 -0.36 1.37 6.82
CA TRP A 102 -0.82 2.52 7.60
C TRP A 102 -0.60 3.77 6.78
N ILE A 103 -1.69 4.39 6.31
CA ILE A 103 -1.61 5.58 5.47
C ILE A 103 -2.13 6.81 6.20
N THR A 104 -1.53 7.95 5.85
CA THR A 104 -2.02 9.28 6.23
C THR A 104 -2.15 10.10 4.96
N VAL A 105 -3.38 10.40 4.57
CA VAL A 105 -3.69 11.11 3.31
C VAL A 105 -4.24 12.51 3.60
N PRO A 106 -4.01 13.51 2.72
CA PRO A 106 -4.62 14.83 2.85
C PRO A 106 -6.13 14.74 3.05
N ARG A 107 -6.68 15.64 3.87
CA ARG A 107 -8.13 15.71 4.09
C ARG A 107 -8.83 16.51 3.00
N VAL A 108 -8.19 17.55 2.51
CA VAL A 108 -8.73 18.47 1.50
C VAL A 108 -7.64 18.81 0.49
N ALA A 109 -8.02 19.36 -0.65
CA ALA A 109 -7.08 19.73 -1.70
C ALA A 109 -6.06 20.78 -1.23
N ASP A 110 -6.47 21.73 -0.38
CA ASP A 110 -5.60 22.79 0.14
C ASP A 110 -4.45 22.26 1.02
N ASP A 111 -4.59 21.06 1.59
CA ASP A 111 -3.54 20.40 2.38
C ASP A 111 -2.49 19.70 1.48
N TYR A 112 -2.73 19.60 0.17
CA TYR A 112 -1.92 18.83 -0.76
C TYR A 112 -1.07 19.74 -1.67
N TYR A 113 0.24 19.68 -1.50
CA TYR A 113 1.23 20.45 -2.25
C TYR A 113 2.03 19.62 -3.29
N GLY A 114 1.61 18.37 -3.53
CA GLY A 114 2.30 17.47 -4.46
C GLY A 114 1.87 17.65 -5.93
N PRO A 115 2.64 17.10 -6.89
CA PRO A 115 2.43 17.33 -8.31
C PRO A 115 1.32 16.48 -8.96
N ASN A 116 0.80 15.47 -8.26
CA ASN A 116 -0.21 14.56 -8.80
C ASN A 116 -1.58 15.25 -8.98
N LYS A 117 -1.87 15.69 -10.21
CA LYS A 117 -3.11 16.38 -10.58
C LYS A 117 -4.37 15.52 -10.43
N ALA A 118 -4.29 14.22 -10.71
CA ALA A 118 -5.42 13.31 -10.57
C ALA A 118 -5.82 13.17 -9.10
N PHE A 119 -4.83 13.08 -8.21
CA PHE A 119 -5.07 13.08 -6.77
C PHE A 119 -5.61 14.42 -6.25
N PHE A 120 -5.06 15.54 -6.73
CA PHE A 120 -5.57 16.87 -6.39
C PHE A 120 -7.06 17.02 -6.77
N ALA A 121 -7.42 16.68 -8.01
CA ALA A 121 -8.82 16.72 -8.47
C ALA A 121 -9.72 15.81 -7.62
N HIS A 122 -9.25 14.60 -7.29
CA HIS A 122 -9.98 13.69 -6.41
C HIS A 122 -10.26 14.32 -5.03
N LEU A 123 -9.29 15.02 -4.43
CA LEU A 123 -9.45 15.69 -3.14
C LEU A 123 -10.43 16.87 -3.21
N GLN A 124 -10.49 17.60 -4.33
CA GLN A 124 -11.47 18.68 -4.53
C GLN A 124 -12.90 18.13 -4.58
N GLU A 125 -13.09 16.99 -5.23
CA GLU A 125 -14.40 16.33 -5.34
C GLU A 125 -14.82 15.60 -4.05
N ASN A 126 -13.86 15.19 -3.22
CA ASN A 126 -14.10 14.31 -2.07
C ASN A 126 -13.44 14.81 -0.78
N PRO A 127 -13.66 16.07 -0.35
CA PRO A 127 -13.05 16.61 0.85
C PRO A 127 -13.53 15.85 2.10
N ARG A 128 -12.57 15.53 2.98
CA ARG A 128 -12.79 14.84 4.27
C ARG A 128 -13.59 13.54 4.11
N SER A 129 -13.35 12.80 3.03
CA SER A 129 -14.14 11.63 2.66
C SER A 129 -13.39 10.32 2.84
N TRP A 130 -14.11 9.25 3.19
CA TRP A 130 -13.59 7.88 3.18
C TRP A 130 -13.17 7.43 1.77
N LYS A 131 -13.71 8.07 0.72
CA LYS A 131 -13.45 7.73 -0.68
C LYS A 131 -11.98 7.84 -1.05
N THR A 132 -11.22 8.72 -0.40
CA THR A 132 -9.77 8.83 -0.60
C THR A 132 -9.03 7.59 -0.13
N VAL A 133 -9.42 7.04 1.03
CA VAL A 133 -8.83 5.78 1.52
C VAL A 133 -9.27 4.61 0.65
N TYR A 134 -10.56 4.57 0.27
CA TYR A 134 -11.06 3.54 -0.64
C TYR A 134 -10.30 3.53 -1.99
N ARG A 135 -9.99 4.72 -2.52
CA ARG A 135 -9.17 4.88 -3.72
C ARG A 135 -7.79 4.27 -3.58
N GLU A 136 -7.08 4.52 -2.47
CA GLU A 136 -5.76 3.92 -2.20
C GLU A 136 -5.85 2.40 -1.98
N ALA A 137 -6.88 1.94 -1.26
CA ALA A 137 -7.08 0.53 -0.98
C ALA A 137 -7.42 -0.26 -2.26
N ILE A 138 -8.43 0.14 -3.00
CA ILE A 138 -8.86 -0.62 -4.18
C ILE A 138 -7.97 -0.34 -5.40
N GLY A 139 -7.54 0.92 -5.56
CA GLY A 139 -6.66 1.31 -6.67
C GLY A 139 -5.34 0.55 -6.67
N ASN A 140 -4.78 0.25 -5.51
CA ASN A 140 -3.52 -0.50 -5.37
C ASN A 140 -3.72 -2.01 -5.12
N ASP A 141 -4.93 -2.57 -5.31
CA ASP A 141 -5.13 -4.03 -5.34
C ASP A 141 -4.70 -4.58 -6.72
N LEU A 142 -3.39 -4.55 -6.95
CA LEU A 142 -2.81 -4.74 -8.28
C LEU A 142 -2.96 -6.18 -8.78
N ARG A 143 -3.28 -6.30 -10.07
CA ARG A 143 -3.17 -7.56 -10.81
C ARG A 143 -2.02 -7.48 -11.79
N LEU A 144 -1.14 -8.47 -11.72
CA LEU A 144 0.08 -8.53 -12.51
C LEU A 144 0.04 -9.71 -13.46
N SER A 145 0.53 -9.49 -14.69
CA SER A 145 0.92 -10.57 -15.60
C SER A 145 2.38 -10.37 -15.96
N VAL A 146 3.22 -11.36 -15.63
CA VAL A 146 4.68 -11.26 -15.79
C VAL A 146 5.16 -12.28 -16.80
N THR A 147 6.02 -11.86 -17.72
CA THR A 147 6.74 -12.72 -18.67
C THR A 147 8.24 -12.49 -18.55
N GLY A 148 9.03 -13.57 -18.55
CA GLY A 148 10.48 -13.50 -18.37
C GLY A 148 10.92 -13.35 -16.91
N GLY A 149 9.98 -13.46 -15.97
CA GLY A 149 10.22 -13.48 -14.53
C GLY A 149 8.97 -13.98 -13.80
N ARG A 150 8.98 -13.87 -12.48
CA ARG A 150 7.89 -14.31 -11.61
C ARG A 150 7.56 -13.25 -10.57
N ALA A 151 6.28 -12.92 -10.44
CA ALA A 151 5.80 -12.04 -9.38
C ALA A 151 6.00 -12.73 -8.01
N LEU A 152 6.67 -12.05 -7.09
CA LEU A 152 6.82 -12.46 -5.69
C LEU A 152 5.81 -11.75 -4.80
N GLN A 153 5.49 -10.51 -5.14
CA GLN A 153 4.55 -9.65 -4.39
C GLN A 153 3.86 -8.69 -5.35
N ASN A 154 2.57 -8.43 -5.12
CA ASN A 154 1.79 -7.53 -5.98
C ASN A 154 1.82 -6.08 -5.51
N TYR A 155 1.95 -5.82 -4.21
CA TYR A 155 2.04 -4.45 -3.69
C TYR A 155 2.88 -4.37 -2.39
N PRO A 156 3.98 -3.60 -2.37
CA PRO A 156 4.70 -3.10 -3.54
C PRO A 156 5.06 -4.21 -4.53
N ILE A 157 5.25 -3.87 -5.80
CA ILE A 157 5.51 -4.89 -6.82
C ILE A 157 6.92 -5.43 -6.65
N VAL A 158 7.07 -6.76 -6.52
CA VAL A 158 8.38 -7.43 -6.50
C VAL A 158 8.37 -8.55 -7.53
N ILE A 159 9.37 -8.56 -8.42
CA ILE A 159 9.50 -9.55 -9.49
C ILE A 159 10.90 -10.16 -9.45
N ALA A 160 10.97 -11.49 -9.38
CA ALA A 160 12.20 -12.22 -9.64
C ALA A 160 12.43 -12.28 -11.15
N ALA A 161 13.55 -11.74 -11.64
CA ALA A 161 13.93 -11.81 -13.04
C ALA A 161 14.52 -13.19 -13.35
N GLU A 162 13.96 -13.88 -14.34
CA GLU A 162 14.43 -15.20 -14.79
C GLU A 162 15.10 -15.13 -16.17
N ARG A 163 14.89 -14.02 -16.89
CA ARG A 163 15.44 -13.72 -18.22
C ARG A 163 16.00 -12.30 -18.26
N ALA A 164 16.84 -12.03 -19.25
CA ALA A 164 17.43 -10.70 -19.46
C ALA A 164 16.41 -9.60 -19.80
N LYS A 165 15.22 -10.00 -20.26
CA LYS A 165 14.07 -9.14 -20.50
C LYS A 165 12.90 -9.63 -19.66
N VAL A 166 12.37 -8.75 -18.83
CA VAL A 166 11.18 -8.99 -18.01
C VAL A 166 10.10 -8.02 -18.44
N GLU A 167 8.91 -8.53 -18.72
CA GLU A 167 7.74 -7.74 -19.05
C GLU A 167 6.68 -7.93 -17.96
N VAL A 168 6.07 -6.82 -17.54
CA VAL A 168 4.97 -6.82 -16.59
C VAL A 168 3.82 -5.96 -17.11
N ALA A 169 2.64 -6.56 -17.24
CA ALA A 169 1.40 -5.83 -17.37
C ALA A 169 0.80 -5.62 -15.98
N ILE A 170 0.41 -4.39 -15.68
CA ILE A 170 -0.15 -3.97 -14.39
C ILE A 170 -1.56 -3.45 -14.65
N ASN A 171 -2.55 -4.04 -13.99
CA ASN A 171 -3.91 -3.51 -13.93
C ASN A 171 -4.15 -2.91 -12.53
N GLY A 172 -4.63 -1.66 -12.53
CA GLY A 172 -4.69 -0.81 -11.34
C GLY A 172 -3.44 0.04 -11.15
N GLY A 173 -3.34 0.64 -9.97
CA GLY A 173 -2.32 1.59 -9.56
C GLY A 173 -2.91 2.97 -9.33
N VAL A 174 -2.61 3.55 -8.17
CA VAL A 174 -2.87 4.96 -7.89
C VAL A 174 -1.61 5.60 -7.32
N GLY A 175 -1.43 6.89 -7.63
CA GLY A 175 -0.22 7.62 -7.27
C GLY A 175 1.04 7.02 -7.87
N ILE A 176 2.04 6.85 -7.00
CA ILE A 176 3.35 6.29 -7.33
C ILE A 176 3.44 4.89 -6.73
N VAL A 177 3.64 3.89 -7.58
CA VAL A 177 3.75 2.48 -7.17
C VAL A 177 5.19 2.01 -7.32
N PRO A 178 5.86 1.60 -6.23
CA PRO A 178 7.19 1.02 -6.32
C PRO A 178 7.16 -0.34 -7.04
N ILE A 179 8.13 -0.56 -7.91
CA ILE A 179 8.42 -1.86 -8.52
C ILE A 179 9.88 -2.22 -8.32
N ARG A 180 10.15 -3.43 -7.83
CA ARG A 180 11.49 -3.99 -7.66
C ARG A 180 11.68 -5.22 -8.52
N PHE A 181 12.80 -5.28 -9.23
CA PHE A 181 13.27 -6.45 -9.93
C PHE A 181 14.48 -7.05 -9.20
N GLU A 182 14.44 -8.34 -8.92
CA GLU A 182 15.49 -9.08 -8.20
C GLU A 182 16.17 -10.11 -9.10
N GLY A 183 17.35 -10.60 -8.72
CA GLY A 183 18.10 -11.59 -9.50
C GLY A 183 18.86 -11.00 -10.70
N LEU A 184 19.11 -9.69 -10.69
CA LEU A 184 19.79 -9.01 -11.77
C LEU A 184 21.30 -9.26 -11.74
N ARG A 185 21.94 -9.36 -12.92
CA ARG A 185 23.36 -9.72 -13.03
C ARG A 185 24.33 -8.55 -12.86
N SER A 186 23.82 -7.32 -12.89
CA SER A 186 24.62 -6.11 -12.82
C SER A 186 23.88 -5.02 -12.07
N ALA A 187 24.63 -4.14 -11.41
CA ALA A 187 24.10 -2.97 -10.71
C ALA A 187 23.62 -1.85 -11.66
N ALA A 188 24.16 -1.84 -12.87
CA ALA A 188 23.92 -0.88 -13.93
C ALA A 188 24.01 -1.64 -15.23
N ASP A 189 23.05 -1.48 -16.14
CA ASP A 189 22.96 -2.07 -17.51
C ASP A 189 21.49 -2.31 -17.89
N TYR A 190 20.54 -2.03 -16.99
CA TYR A 190 19.11 -2.18 -17.24
C TYR A 190 18.43 -0.84 -17.46
N THR A 191 17.47 -0.84 -18.36
CA THR A 191 16.54 0.27 -18.57
C THR A 191 15.13 -0.25 -18.42
N LEU A 192 14.31 0.47 -17.66
CA LEU A 192 12.88 0.22 -17.57
C LEU A 192 12.17 1.05 -18.63
N PHE A 193 11.37 0.41 -19.48
CA PHE A 193 10.59 1.05 -20.53
C PHE A 193 9.10 0.95 -20.22
N ARG A 194 8.34 2.01 -20.50
CA ARG A 194 6.90 1.94 -20.65
C ARG A 194 6.56 1.58 -22.09
N ARG A 195 5.67 0.60 -22.28
CA ARG A 195 5.06 0.32 -23.58
C ARG A 195 3.72 1.05 -23.68
N HIS A 196 3.56 1.84 -24.73
CA HIS A 196 2.30 2.52 -25.03
C HIS A 196 2.10 2.55 -26.55
N ASN A 197 0.96 2.05 -27.05
CA ASN A 197 0.66 1.95 -28.49
C ASN A 197 1.78 1.30 -29.32
N GLY A 198 2.41 0.24 -28.78
CA GLY A 198 3.53 -0.47 -29.41
C GLY A 198 4.89 0.22 -29.32
N GLN A 199 4.95 1.49 -28.90
CA GLN A 199 6.19 2.22 -28.70
C GLN A 199 6.78 1.95 -27.32
N LEU A 200 8.10 1.81 -27.24
CA LEU A 200 8.85 1.73 -25.98
C LEU A 200 9.48 3.08 -25.66
N THR A 201 9.10 3.65 -24.53
CA THR A 201 9.67 4.89 -24.01
C THR A 201 10.41 4.58 -22.71
N PRO A 202 11.71 4.88 -22.59
CA PRO A 202 12.42 4.75 -21.32
C PRO A 202 11.70 5.52 -20.21
N LEU A 203 11.61 4.92 -19.02
CA LEU A 203 11.26 5.67 -17.83
C LEU A 203 12.40 6.65 -17.56
N ASP A 204 12.07 7.93 -17.54
CA ASP A 204 12.98 8.99 -17.13
C ASP A 204 12.23 9.92 -16.18
N GLN A 205 12.69 9.95 -14.92
CA GLN A 205 12.19 10.81 -13.86
C GLN A 205 13.35 11.61 -13.26
N SER A 206 14.41 11.80 -14.04
CA SER A 206 15.63 12.46 -13.61
C SER A 206 15.39 13.91 -13.18
N VAL A 207 16.02 14.29 -12.07
CA VAL A 207 16.24 15.70 -11.71
C VAL A 207 17.73 16.01 -11.83
N ASN A 208 18.58 15.11 -11.32
CA ASN A 208 20.04 15.16 -11.41
C ASN A 208 20.59 13.89 -12.07
N GLY A 209 20.20 13.63 -13.31
CA GLY A 209 20.66 12.46 -14.07
C GLY A 209 20.05 11.16 -13.56
N ASN A 210 20.86 10.19 -13.16
CA ASN A 210 20.39 8.84 -12.84
C ASN A 210 19.87 8.70 -11.39
N ASP A 211 19.04 9.63 -10.93
CA ASP A 211 18.62 9.77 -9.52
C ASP A 211 17.21 9.23 -9.19
N PHE A 212 16.62 8.45 -10.10
CA PHE A 212 15.23 7.99 -9.99
C PHE A 212 15.04 6.47 -9.84
N TRP A 213 16.13 5.73 -9.69
CA TRP A 213 16.11 4.32 -9.30
C TRP A 213 17.12 4.04 -8.18
N GLN A 214 16.89 2.95 -7.47
CA GLN A 214 17.78 2.46 -6.43
C GLN A 214 18.28 1.08 -6.81
N THR A 215 19.54 0.78 -6.50
CA THR A 215 20.12 -0.54 -6.71
C THR A 215 20.78 -1.04 -5.44
N ASP A 216 20.42 -2.25 -5.02
CA ASP A 216 21.03 -2.95 -3.88
C ASP A 216 21.71 -4.23 -4.35
N TYR A 217 22.85 -4.57 -3.75
CA TYR A 217 23.51 -5.87 -3.95
C TYR A 217 23.01 -6.87 -2.91
N ASP A 218 22.68 -8.08 -3.35
CA ASP A 218 22.26 -9.19 -2.52
C ASP A 218 23.40 -10.21 -2.40
N ALA A 219 24.04 -10.24 -1.24
CA ALA A 219 25.20 -11.08 -0.99
C ALA A 219 24.87 -12.59 -0.93
N GLU A 220 23.64 -12.95 -0.55
CA GLU A 220 23.24 -14.37 -0.48
C GLU A 220 23.13 -14.99 -1.86
N SER A 221 22.55 -14.25 -2.81
CA SER A 221 22.35 -14.70 -4.18
C SER A 221 23.46 -14.27 -5.15
N ASN A 222 24.37 -13.38 -4.73
CA ASN A 222 25.35 -12.70 -5.60
C ASN A 222 24.67 -12.05 -6.81
N THR A 223 23.56 -11.35 -6.56
CA THR A 223 22.78 -10.64 -7.59
C THR A 223 22.44 -9.22 -7.15
N TYR A 224 21.76 -8.46 -8.01
CA TYR A 224 21.32 -7.11 -7.73
C TYR A 224 19.79 -7.00 -7.74
N LYS A 225 19.29 -6.01 -7.01
CA LYS A 225 17.88 -5.62 -6.92
C LYS A 225 17.76 -4.18 -7.41
N MET A 226 16.90 -3.92 -8.38
CA MET A 226 16.65 -2.55 -8.88
C MET A 226 15.21 -2.13 -8.63
N THR A 227 15.03 -0.97 -8.00
CA THR A 227 13.73 -0.42 -7.62
C THR A 227 13.43 0.87 -8.39
N PHE A 228 12.23 0.98 -8.95
CA PHE A 228 11.71 2.15 -9.66
C PHE A 228 10.36 2.58 -9.06
N ASN A 229 9.95 3.82 -9.33
CA ASN A 229 8.70 4.40 -8.82
C ASN A 229 7.76 4.79 -9.97
N LEU A 230 6.76 3.93 -10.24
CA LEU A 230 5.91 4.06 -11.42
C LEU A 230 4.77 5.05 -11.22
N PRO A 231 4.60 6.06 -12.09
CA PRO A 231 3.43 6.94 -12.08
C PRO A 231 2.24 6.23 -12.73
N LEU A 232 1.45 5.52 -11.91
CA LEU A 232 0.31 4.73 -12.39
C LEU A 232 -1.04 5.45 -12.24
N ASP A 233 -1.05 6.63 -11.64
CA ASP A 233 -2.30 7.37 -11.45
C ASP A 233 -3.00 7.74 -12.75
N GLY A 234 -4.33 7.52 -12.80
CA GLY A 234 -5.13 7.73 -14.00
C GLY A 234 -4.85 6.75 -15.14
N VAL A 235 -3.99 5.75 -14.93
CA VAL A 235 -3.61 4.74 -15.92
C VAL A 235 -4.19 3.39 -15.48
N GLY A 236 -5.40 3.07 -15.94
CA GLY A 236 -6.09 1.83 -15.53
C GLY A 236 -5.31 0.54 -15.85
N GLU A 237 -4.54 0.56 -16.95
CA GLU A 237 -3.63 -0.51 -17.34
C GLU A 237 -2.33 0.04 -17.92
N SER A 238 -1.20 -0.59 -17.58
CA SER A 238 0.10 -0.23 -18.11
C SER A 238 0.96 -1.46 -18.36
N THR A 239 1.94 -1.35 -19.25
CA THR A 239 2.92 -2.41 -19.51
C THR A 239 4.32 -1.83 -19.41
N TRP A 240 5.16 -2.51 -18.62
CA TRP A 240 6.54 -2.11 -18.36
C TRP A 240 7.50 -3.23 -18.72
N ILE A 241 8.67 -2.87 -19.21
CA ILE A 241 9.70 -3.82 -19.65
C ILE A 241 11.02 -3.43 -19.04
N LEU A 242 11.59 -4.29 -18.20
CA LEU A 242 12.99 -4.20 -17.83
C LEU A 242 13.80 -4.95 -18.88
N ALA A 243 14.77 -4.29 -19.52
CA ALA A 243 15.67 -4.92 -20.47
C ALA A 243 17.11 -4.48 -20.25
N ARG A 244 18.06 -5.39 -20.47
CA ARG A 244 19.48 -5.08 -20.47
C ARG A 244 19.83 -4.29 -21.74
N THR A 245 20.32 -3.06 -21.61
CA THR A 245 20.65 -2.16 -22.72
C THR A 245 22.14 -2.12 -23.05
N ASN A 246 23.00 -2.54 -22.12
CA ASN A 246 24.44 -2.72 -22.37
C ASN A 246 24.90 -4.11 -21.87
N PRO A 247 24.91 -5.14 -22.71
CA PRO A 247 25.52 -6.41 -22.34
C PRO A 247 27.05 -6.27 -22.44
N ARG A 248 27.70 -5.96 -21.31
CA ARG A 248 29.09 -6.39 -21.10
C ARG A 248 29.11 -7.86 -20.68
#